data_AF-A0A7S0ZI86-F1
#
_entry.id   AF-A0A7S0ZI86-F1
#
_cell.length_a   1.000
_cell.length_b   1.000
_cell.length_c   1.000
_cell.angle_alpha   90.00
_cell.angle_beta   90.00
_cell.angle_gamma   90.00
#
_symmetry.space_group_name_H-M   'P 1'
#
loop_
_entity.id
_entity.type
_entity.pdbx_description
1 polymer ?
#
loop_
_entity_poly.entity_id
_entity_poly.type
_entity_poly.pdbx_seq_one_letter_code
_entity_poly.pdbx_strand_id
1 'polypeptide(L)'
;SKPFFAYSSSLKFHPNSTTNPIAPEISKNSETSNNPNAYSDLCELLGSKALSQISKPARYLGNERGAVNKQWNSVQVRFCFAYPEIYEVGMSNTGHVILYSCINEEPNLLCDRSYLPASDMSQLLLDLNQPLFAVESKKPLKDFDLLAIPVHYELGATNCLQLLKLADIPLTWKERDDAEKASGMNDLAQGNERRDTTPGLKYPLVFAGGQTATGNPEPFCEFFDFISLGDGEEMLPEVGRVMAAVLDENPYATREDILLKLAQTVKGVYVPRFYEARPELNYAVRRIRDDIPARPVRQTCVPQPQRALALVPYIETIHDRLVIEIRRGCTRGCRFCQPGTINRPARDVDPEVVKDAVVKGVTESGYREFSLLSLSCSDWLALPSTGVK
;
A
#
# COMPACT_ATOMS: atom_id res chain seq x y z
N SER A 1 -45.75 -31.84 29.26
CA SER A 1 -46.57 -30.83 29.95
C SER A 1 -45.76 -30.17 31.06
N LYS A 2 -45.16 -29.01 30.74
CA LYS A 2 -44.81 -27.83 31.55
C LYS A 2 -43.49 -27.20 31.05
N PRO A 3 -43.36 -25.86 31.02
CA PRO A 3 -42.53 -25.13 30.08
C PRO A 3 -41.22 -24.59 30.67
N PHE A 4 -40.28 -24.31 29.77
CA PHE A 4 -39.05 -23.56 29.98
C PHE A 4 -39.31 -22.15 30.51
N PHE A 5 -38.57 -21.73 31.55
CA PHE A 5 -38.40 -20.33 31.95
C PHE A 5 -36.99 -19.87 31.56
N ALA A 6 -36.92 -18.83 30.74
CA ALA A 6 -35.68 -18.12 30.42
C ALA A 6 -35.33 -17.15 31.55
N TYR A 7 -34.12 -17.25 32.10
CA TYR A 7 -33.55 -16.21 32.96
C TYR A 7 -32.59 -15.35 32.12
N SER A 8 -32.97 -14.09 31.93
CA SER A 8 -32.11 -13.00 31.48
C SER A 8 -31.39 -12.44 32.72
N SER A 9 -30.07 -12.53 32.77
CA SER A 9 -29.25 -11.83 33.76
C SER A 9 -28.52 -10.67 33.06
N SER A 10 -28.99 -9.46 33.34
CA SER A 10 -28.34 -8.20 32.98
C SER A 10 -27.17 -7.95 33.93
N LEU A 11 -25.94 -8.12 33.44
CA LEU A 11 -24.73 -7.75 34.18
C LEU A 11 -24.47 -6.25 34.02
N LYS A 12 -24.73 -5.50 35.09
CA LYS A 12 -24.28 -4.11 35.26
C LYS A 12 -22.80 -4.11 35.65
N PHE A 13 -21.94 -3.49 34.84
CA PHE A 13 -20.53 -3.31 35.16
C PHE A 13 -20.33 -2.07 36.06
N HIS A 14 -19.69 -2.28 37.21
CA HIS A 14 -19.07 -1.22 38.02
C HIS A 14 -17.60 -1.08 37.63
N PRO A 15 -17.07 0.14 37.42
CA PRO A 15 -15.66 0.32 37.10
C PRO A 15 -14.84 0.33 38.39
N ASN A 16 -13.83 -0.52 38.51
CA ASN A 16 -12.70 -0.25 39.39
C ASN A 16 -11.38 -0.65 38.75
N SER A 17 -10.46 0.29 38.88
CA SER A 17 -9.06 0.37 38.49
C SER A 17 -8.25 -0.91 38.58
N THR A 18 -7.48 -1.19 37.52
CA THR A 18 -6.03 -1.53 37.59
C THR A 18 -5.39 -1.47 36.19
N THR A 19 -4.46 -0.52 36.03
CA THR A 19 -3.25 -0.51 35.18
C THR A 19 -3.23 -1.35 33.89
N ASN A 20 -3.50 -0.72 32.75
CA ASN A 20 -3.16 -1.22 31.41
C ASN A 20 -1.68 -0.98 31.08
N PRO A 21 -0.98 -1.92 30.40
CA PRO A 21 0.27 -1.61 29.71
C PRO A 21 -0.05 -0.69 28.52
N ILE A 22 0.81 0.30 28.31
CA ILE A 22 0.66 1.42 27.38
C ILE A 22 0.49 0.88 25.95
N ALA A 23 -0.74 0.97 25.42
CA ALA A 23 -0.96 0.99 23.98
C ALA A 23 -0.29 2.26 23.42
N PRO A 24 0.40 2.20 22.27
CA PRO A 24 0.96 3.41 21.68
C PRO A 24 -0.19 4.37 21.40
N GLU A 25 -0.18 5.53 22.06
CA GLU A 25 -1.03 6.65 21.67
C GLU A 25 -0.72 6.94 20.20
N ILE A 26 -1.69 6.66 19.32
CA ILE A 26 -1.67 7.20 17.96
C ILE A 26 -1.56 8.70 18.15
N SER A 27 -0.39 9.25 17.83
CA SER A 27 -0.06 10.62 18.14
C SER A 27 -1.16 11.53 17.59
N LYS A 28 -1.75 12.36 18.45
CA LYS A 28 -2.68 13.43 18.05
C LYS A 28 -2.00 14.56 17.24
N ASN A 29 -0.80 14.30 16.70
CA ASN A 29 0.08 15.28 16.08
C ASN A 29 0.31 15.06 14.58
N SER A 30 -0.43 14.18 13.89
CA SER A 30 -0.56 14.36 12.44
C SER A 30 -1.57 15.47 12.20
N GLU A 31 -1.09 16.62 11.72
CA GLU A 31 -1.96 17.64 11.15
C GLU A 31 -2.75 16.98 10.00
N THR A 32 -3.98 16.51 10.31
CA THR A 32 -4.93 16.09 9.29
C THR A 32 -5.44 17.36 8.62
N SER A 33 -4.64 17.90 7.71
CA SER A 33 -5.04 19.02 6.85
C SER A 33 -6.00 18.46 5.81
N ASN A 34 -7.29 18.36 6.18
CA ASN A 34 -8.33 18.19 5.18
C ASN A 34 -8.19 19.35 4.18
N ASN A 35 -7.72 19.06 2.97
CA ASN A 35 -7.60 20.06 1.91
C ASN A 35 -9.02 20.49 1.49
N PRO A 36 -9.50 21.69 1.88
CA PRO A 36 -10.86 22.11 1.54
C PRO A 36 -11.00 22.45 0.05
N ASN A 37 -9.88 22.60 -0.67
CA ASN A 37 -9.83 23.05 -2.06
C ASN A 37 -9.70 21.91 -3.07
N ALA A 38 -9.80 20.64 -2.66
CA ALA A 38 -9.55 19.49 -3.53
C ALA A 38 -10.35 19.48 -4.85
N TYR A 39 -11.59 20.00 -4.84
CA TYR A 39 -12.39 20.15 -6.06
C TYR A 39 -11.84 21.28 -6.96
N SER A 40 -11.39 22.40 -6.37
CA SER A 40 -10.72 23.49 -7.10
C SER A 40 -9.44 22.99 -7.74
N ASP A 41 -8.60 22.27 -6.98
CA ASP A 41 -7.33 21.73 -7.48
C ASP A 41 -7.57 20.78 -8.66
N LEU A 42 -8.62 19.95 -8.58
CA LEU A 42 -9.02 19.09 -9.68
C LEU A 42 -9.54 19.88 -10.89
N CYS A 43 -10.30 20.96 -10.67
CA CYS A 43 -10.75 21.86 -11.74
C CYS A 43 -9.59 22.59 -12.40
N GLU A 44 -8.57 22.99 -11.65
CA GLU A 44 -7.36 23.64 -12.15
C GLU A 44 -6.54 22.67 -13.00
N LEU A 45 -6.42 21.42 -12.56
CA LEU A 45 -5.67 20.38 -13.28
C LEU A 45 -6.33 19.98 -14.60
N LEU A 46 -7.64 19.75 -14.60
CA LEU A 46 -8.36 19.16 -15.74
C LEU A 46 -9.17 20.17 -16.55
N GLY A 47 -9.43 21.35 -16.00
CA GLY A 47 -10.38 22.32 -16.52
C GLY A 47 -11.83 22.03 -16.06
N SER A 48 -12.52 23.05 -15.58
CA SER A 48 -13.88 22.93 -15.03
C SER A 48 -14.90 22.33 -16.00
N LYS A 49 -14.80 22.65 -17.29
CA LYS A 49 -15.68 22.08 -18.34
C LYS A 49 -15.42 20.59 -18.57
N ALA A 50 -14.18 20.14 -18.39
CA ALA A 50 -13.80 18.75 -18.58
C ALA A 50 -14.40 17.84 -17.50
N LEU A 51 -14.54 18.34 -16.27
CA LEU A 51 -15.14 17.57 -15.16
C LEU A 51 -16.60 17.19 -15.41
N SER A 52 -17.34 17.95 -16.22
CA SER A 52 -18.72 17.61 -16.60
C SER A 52 -18.82 16.31 -17.41
N GLN A 53 -17.70 15.80 -17.93
CA GLN A 53 -17.62 14.58 -18.72
C GLN A 53 -17.34 13.32 -17.87
N ILE A 54 -17.09 13.49 -16.56
CA ILE A 54 -16.77 12.39 -15.64
C ILE A 54 -17.99 12.03 -14.80
N SER A 55 -18.34 10.75 -14.77
CA SER A 55 -19.51 10.23 -14.06
C SER A 55 -19.39 10.31 -12.53
N LYS A 56 -18.19 10.05 -11.98
CA LYS A 56 -17.92 10.05 -10.53
C LYS A 56 -16.66 10.87 -10.18
N PRO A 57 -16.71 12.21 -10.18
CA PRO A 57 -15.55 13.06 -9.88
C PRO A 57 -15.02 12.86 -8.45
N ALA A 58 -15.87 12.43 -7.52
CA ALA A 58 -15.50 12.16 -6.13
C ALA A 58 -14.36 11.12 -5.97
N ARG A 59 -14.17 10.22 -6.96
CA ARG A 59 -13.07 9.25 -6.99
C ARG A 59 -11.68 9.91 -6.97
N TYR A 60 -11.58 11.18 -7.36
CA TYR A 60 -10.33 11.86 -7.68
C TYR A 60 -10.05 13.05 -6.74
N LEU A 61 -10.85 13.23 -5.69
CA LEU A 61 -10.71 14.37 -4.77
C LEU A 61 -9.55 14.20 -3.80
N GLY A 62 -9.39 13.01 -3.19
CA GLY A 62 -8.28 12.70 -2.29
C GLY A 62 -8.27 13.46 -0.96
N ASN A 63 -9.33 14.17 -0.59
CA ASN A 63 -9.45 14.88 0.70
C ASN A 63 -10.44 14.22 1.66
N GLU A 64 -10.65 12.92 1.50
CA GLU A 64 -11.53 12.14 2.36
C GLU A 64 -11.02 12.09 3.81
N ARG A 65 -11.90 11.72 4.74
CA ARG A 65 -11.51 11.74 6.16
C ARG A 65 -10.35 10.78 6.39
N GLY A 66 -9.29 11.30 6.99
CA GLY A 66 -8.06 10.57 7.30
C GLY A 66 -7.04 10.55 6.17
N ALA A 67 -7.33 11.20 5.04
CA ALA A 67 -6.31 11.56 4.07
C ALA A 67 -5.26 12.47 4.73
N VAL A 68 -4.00 12.18 4.46
CA VAL A 68 -2.83 12.91 4.95
C VAL A 68 -2.27 13.74 3.81
N ASN A 69 -2.12 15.05 4.03
CA ASN A 69 -1.56 15.98 3.05
C ASN A 69 -0.30 16.63 3.64
N LYS A 70 0.83 15.94 3.51
CA LYS A 70 2.15 16.47 3.89
C LYS A 70 2.65 17.42 2.82
N GLN A 71 3.38 18.46 3.24
CA GLN A 71 3.98 19.41 2.30
C GLN A 71 5.03 18.70 1.44
N TRP A 72 4.90 18.78 0.11
CA TRP A 72 5.73 18.05 -0.86
C TRP A 72 7.24 18.21 -0.63
N ASN A 73 7.67 19.42 -0.27
CA ASN A 73 9.08 19.76 -0.08
C ASN A 73 9.57 19.63 1.38
N SER A 74 8.71 19.16 2.30
CA SER A 74 9.05 18.93 3.70
C SER A 74 9.49 17.50 4.01
N VAL A 75 9.26 16.58 3.07
CA VAL A 75 9.58 15.16 3.20
C VAL A 75 10.75 14.78 2.31
N GLN A 76 11.44 13.71 2.67
CA GLN A 76 12.64 13.26 1.97
C GLN A 76 12.32 12.24 0.88
N VAL A 77 11.35 11.35 1.13
CA VAL A 77 10.96 10.29 0.18
C VAL A 77 9.44 10.27 0.02
N ARG A 78 9.00 10.18 -1.24
CA ARG A 78 7.59 10.30 -1.64
C ARG A 78 7.12 9.02 -2.33
N PHE A 79 6.12 8.39 -1.73
CA PHE A 79 5.43 7.22 -2.25
C PHE A 79 4.13 7.64 -2.94
N CYS A 80 3.79 6.95 -4.03
CA CYS A 80 2.41 6.86 -4.49
C CYS A 80 1.98 5.40 -4.53
N PHE A 81 0.85 5.10 -3.90
CA PHE A 81 0.18 3.80 -3.99
C PHE A 81 -0.87 3.85 -5.08
N ALA A 82 -0.51 3.32 -6.25
CA ALA A 82 -1.36 3.34 -7.42
C ALA A 82 -2.05 1.98 -7.56
N TYR A 83 -3.28 1.89 -7.04
CA TYR A 83 -4.06 0.66 -7.09
C TYR A 83 -4.52 0.39 -8.54
N PRO A 84 -4.29 -0.80 -9.13
CA PRO A 84 -4.54 -1.05 -10.55
C PRO A 84 -6.02 -1.35 -10.85
N GLU A 85 -6.94 -0.70 -10.15
CA GLU A 85 -8.38 -0.77 -10.34
C GLU A 85 -9.01 0.57 -9.96
N ILE A 86 -10.29 0.74 -10.28
CA ILE A 86 -11.07 1.91 -9.88
C ILE A 86 -11.12 2.08 -8.36
N TYR A 87 -11.32 3.33 -7.93
CA TYR A 87 -11.36 3.75 -6.54
C TYR A 87 -12.21 2.85 -5.64
N GLU A 88 -13.43 2.47 -6.05
CA GLU A 88 -14.33 1.68 -5.20
C GLU A 88 -13.75 0.30 -4.86
N VAL A 89 -12.95 -0.28 -5.77
CA VAL A 89 -12.25 -1.55 -5.56
C VAL A 89 -11.00 -1.32 -4.71
N GLY A 90 -10.20 -0.30 -5.05
CA GLY A 90 -8.97 0.01 -4.31
C GLY A 90 -9.22 0.38 -2.84
N MET A 91 -10.24 1.19 -2.57
CA MET A 91 -10.61 1.59 -1.21
C MET A 91 -11.25 0.48 -0.38
N SER A 92 -11.86 -0.52 -1.01
CA SER A 92 -12.33 -1.73 -0.31
C SER A 92 -11.20 -2.64 0.16
N ASN A 93 -9.97 -2.41 -0.30
CA ASN A 93 -8.80 -3.19 0.09
C ASN A 93 -8.20 -2.66 1.40
N THR A 94 -8.45 -3.38 2.50
CA THR A 94 -7.93 -3.00 3.82
C THR A 94 -6.40 -2.92 3.87
N GLY A 95 -5.70 -3.78 3.12
CA GLY A 95 -4.23 -3.74 3.05
C GLY A 95 -3.73 -2.43 2.44
N HIS A 96 -4.40 -1.91 1.41
CA HIS A 96 -4.06 -0.63 0.80
C HIS A 96 -4.17 0.52 1.81
N VAL A 97 -5.26 0.56 2.61
CA VAL A 97 -5.49 1.58 3.65
C VAL A 97 -4.48 1.46 4.81
N ILE A 98 -4.20 0.24 5.27
CA ILE A 98 -3.23 -0.01 6.35
C ILE A 98 -1.84 0.46 5.94
N LEU A 99 -1.37 0.05 4.77
CA LEU A 99 -0.03 0.38 4.29
C LEU A 99 0.13 1.89 4.03
N TYR A 100 -0.92 2.56 3.53
CA TYR A 100 -0.96 4.02 3.41
C TYR A 100 -0.75 4.69 4.77
N SER A 101 -1.44 4.21 5.81
CA SER A 101 -1.27 4.70 7.18
C SER A 101 0.13 4.45 7.72
N CYS A 102 0.72 3.27 7.47
CA CYS A 102 2.08 2.93 7.90
C CYS A 102 3.13 3.91 7.38
N ILE A 103 3.06 4.26 6.09
CA ILE A 103 4.04 5.17 5.50
C ILE A 103 3.79 6.62 5.98
N ASN A 104 2.53 7.05 6.05
CA ASN A 104 2.22 8.42 6.45
C ASN A 104 2.44 8.71 7.94
N GLU A 105 2.60 7.70 8.79
CA GLU A 105 3.05 7.90 10.18
C GLU A 105 4.54 8.29 10.28
N GLU A 106 5.36 7.97 9.28
CA GLU A 106 6.77 8.31 9.26
C GLU A 106 6.97 9.79 8.92
N PRO A 107 7.57 10.63 9.78
CA PRO A 107 7.64 12.08 9.57
C PRO A 107 8.27 12.49 8.23
N ASN A 108 9.31 11.78 7.79
CA ASN A 108 10.09 12.10 6.59
C ASN A 108 9.57 11.43 5.31
N LEU A 109 8.48 10.66 5.40
CA LEU A 109 7.88 9.99 4.24
C LEU A 109 6.51 10.60 3.94
N LEU A 110 6.16 10.70 2.67
CA LEU A 110 4.81 11.02 2.21
C LEU A 110 4.29 9.84 1.41
N CYS A 111 3.02 9.47 1.59
CA CYS A 111 2.35 8.53 0.72
C CYS A 111 1.04 9.13 0.22
N ASP A 112 0.95 9.30 -1.09
CA ASP A 112 -0.30 9.58 -1.78
C ASP A 112 -0.88 8.30 -2.38
N ARG A 113 -2.14 8.37 -2.81
CA ARG A 113 -2.83 7.29 -3.52
C ARG A 113 -3.11 7.69 -4.96
N SER A 114 -3.24 6.69 -5.81
CA SER A 114 -3.82 6.81 -7.14
C SER A 114 -4.55 5.51 -7.49
N TYR A 115 -5.33 5.56 -8.55
CA TYR A 115 -6.18 4.46 -8.99
C TYR A 115 -6.12 4.39 -10.51
N LEU A 116 -6.31 3.20 -11.07
CA LEU A 116 -6.63 3.12 -12.49
C LEU A 116 -7.99 3.82 -12.71
N PRO A 117 -8.06 4.93 -13.46
CA PRO A 117 -9.30 5.66 -13.59
C PRO A 117 -10.33 4.86 -14.40
N ALA A 118 -11.60 5.19 -14.23
CA ALA A 118 -12.64 4.68 -15.13
C ALA A 118 -12.41 5.19 -16.57
N SER A 119 -13.11 4.59 -17.53
CA SER A 119 -12.89 4.85 -18.96
C SER A 119 -13.10 6.31 -19.37
N ASP A 120 -14.06 7.00 -18.74
CA ASP A 120 -14.35 8.41 -18.95
C ASP A 120 -13.17 9.31 -18.56
N MET A 121 -12.64 9.15 -17.35
CA MET A 121 -11.46 9.87 -16.87
C MET A 121 -10.20 9.44 -17.65
N SER A 122 -10.04 8.15 -17.95
CA SER A 122 -8.90 7.67 -18.75
C SER A 122 -8.84 8.35 -20.12
N GLN A 123 -9.98 8.44 -20.82
CA GLN A 123 -10.06 9.11 -22.11
C GLN A 123 -9.79 10.60 -21.97
N LEU A 124 -10.35 11.25 -20.95
CA LEU A 124 -10.12 12.67 -20.71
C LEU A 124 -8.64 12.99 -20.48
N LEU A 125 -7.92 12.18 -19.69
CA LEU A 125 -6.49 12.35 -19.47
C LEU A 125 -5.71 12.27 -20.79
N LEU A 126 -6.05 11.33 -21.67
CA LEU A 126 -5.44 11.21 -22.99
C LEU A 126 -5.73 12.43 -23.87
N ASP A 127 -6.99 12.89 -23.91
CA ASP A 127 -7.41 14.04 -24.73
C ASP A 127 -6.72 15.34 -24.28
N LEU A 128 -6.47 15.49 -22.98
CA LEU A 128 -5.77 16.63 -22.40
C LEU A 128 -4.25 16.50 -22.42
N ASN A 129 -3.71 15.34 -22.83
CA ASN A 129 -2.30 14.99 -22.66
C ASN A 129 -1.82 15.20 -21.21
N GLN A 130 -2.69 14.87 -20.24
CA GLN A 130 -2.45 15.01 -18.81
C GLN A 130 -2.01 13.65 -18.25
N PRO A 131 -0.80 13.53 -17.68
CA PRO A 131 -0.38 12.29 -17.02
C PRO A 131 -1.27 11.95 -15.83
N LEU A 132 -1.42 10.65 -15.55
CA LEU A 132 -2.05 10.16 -14.34
C LEU A 132 -1.38 10.78 -13.11
N PHE A 133 -2.21 11.10 -12.11
CA PHE A 133 -1.81 11.89 -10.95
C PHE A 133 -2.28 11.25 -9.64
N ALA A 134 -1.64 11.66 -8.55
CA ALA A 134 -2.01 11.31 -7.18
C ALA A 134 -3.23 12.09 -6.71
N VAL A 135 -4.17 11.43 -6.03
CA VAL A 135 -5.45 12.06 -5.66
C VAL A 135 -5.28 13.10 -4.55
N GLU A 136 -4.29 13.01 -3.67
CA GLU A 136 -4.07 14.00 -2.61
C GLU A 136 -3.37 15.25 -3.14
N SER A 137 -2.16 15.11 -3.67
CA SER A 137 -1.33 16.25 -4.11
C SER A 137 -1.62 16.75 -5.52
N LYS A 138 -2.36 15.97 -6.33
CA LYS A 138 -2.54 16.20 -7.77
C LYS A 138 -1.23 16.15 -8.58
N LYS A 139 -0.13 15.69 -7.98
CA LYS A 139 1.16 15.56 -8.66
C LYS A 139 1.14 14.38 -9.65
N PRO A 140 1.75 14.52 -10.83
CA PRO A 140 1.97 13.40 -11.75
C PRO A 140 2.67 12.22 -11.07
N LEU A 141 2.30 10.98 -11.41
CA LEU A 141 2.89 9.80 -10.77
C LEU A 141 4.40 9.66 -11.04
N LYS A 142 4.88 10.19 -12.16
CA LYS A 142 6.31 10.20 -12.52
C LYS A 142 7.17 11.11 -11.64
N ASP A 143 6.56 12.00 -10.84
CA ASP A 143 7.29 12.89 -9.93
C ASP A 143 7.51 12.28 -8.54
N PHE A 144 6.96 11.09 -8.25
CA PHE A 144 7.22 10.38 -6.99
C PHE A 144 8.56 9.64 -7.03
N ASP A 145 9.08 9.32 -5.85
CA ASP A 145 10.32 8.55 -5.69
C ASP A 145 10.05 7.03 -5.79
N LEU A 146 8.90 6.62 -5.26
CA LEU A 146 8.46 5.22 -5.20
C LEU A 146 7.01 5.09 -5.68
N LEU A 147 6.76 4.21 -6.64
CA LEU A 147 5.42 3.91 -7.16
C LEU A 147 5.07 2.45 -6.85
N ALA A 148 4.15 2.24 -5.90
CA ALA A 148 3.68 0.91 -5.55
C ALA A 148 2.44 0.54 -6.35
N ILE A 149 2.47 -0.61 -7.02
CA ILE A 149 1.31 -1.16 -7.74
C ILE A 149 1.01 -2.56 -7.20
N PRO A 150 0.00 -2.73 -6.33
CA PRO A 150 -0.30 -4.03 -5.73
C PRO A 150 -0.88 -5.00 -6.76
N VAL A 151 -0.33 -6.22 -6.83
CA VAL A 151 -0.78 -7.29 -7.72
C VAL A 151 -1.40 -8.42 -6.87
N HIS A 152 -2.73 -8.37 -6.75
CA HIS A 152 -3.50 -9.31 -5.93
C HIS A 152 -4.00 -10.55 -6.69
N TYR A 153 -4.13 -10.45 -8.02
CA TYR A 153 -4.57 -11.52 -8.92
C TYR A 153 -3.91 -11.33 -10.29
N GLU A 154 -3.69 -12.42 -11.02
CA GLU A 154 -2.94 -12.42 -12.27
C GLU A 154 -3.59 -11.56 -13.36
N LEU A 155 -4.94 -11.52 -13.41
CA LEU A 155 -5.68 -10.74 -14.41
C LEU A 155 -5.43 -9.23 -14.28
N GLY A 156 -5.04 -8.75 -13.10
CA GLY A 156 -4.76 -7.33 -12.84
C GLY A 156 -3.40 -6.85 -13.40
N ALA A 157 -2.58 -7.73 -13.95
CA ALA A 157 -1.27 -7.37 -14.49
C ALA A 157 -1.37 -6.39 -15.67
N THR A 158 -2.38 -6.57 -16.54
CA THR A 158 -2.60 -5.67 -17.68
C THR A 158 -2.98 -4.26 -17.25
N ASN A 159 -3.74 -4.14 -16.16
CA ASN A 159 -4.08 -2.84 -15.56
C ASN A 159 -2.85 -2.12 -15.01
N CYS A 160 -1.85 -2.84 -14.51
CA CYS A 160 -0.57 -2.26 -14.09
C CYS A 160 0.12 -1.56 -15.27
N LEU A 161 0.13 -2.21 -16.45
CA LEU A 161 0.71 -1.64 -17.67
C LEU A 161 -0.07 -0.42 -18.16
N GLN A 162 -1.41 -0.47 -18.09
CA GLN A 162 -2.26 0.67 -18.43
C GLN A 162 -1.97 1.86 -17.50
N LEU A 163 -1.78 1.60 -16.21
CA LEU A 163 -1.45 2.63 -15.22
C LEU A 163 -0.12 3.31 -15.55
N LEU A 164 0.93 2.54 -15.82
CA LEU A 164 2.25 3.07 -16.23
C LEU A 164 2.15 3.89 -17.52
N LYS A 165 1.39 3.40 -18.50
CA LYS A 165 1.16 4.13 -19.76
C LYS A 165 0.45 5.46 -19.55
N LEU A 166 -0.62 5.51 -18.73
CA LEU A 166 -1.32 6.75 -18.40
C LEU A 166 -0.46 7.70 -17.57
N ALA A 167 0.45 7.17 -16.77
CA ALA A 167 1.40 7.94 -15.96
C ALA A 167 2.59 8.51 -16.74
N ASP A 168 2.72 8.19 -18.04
CA ASP A 168 3.89 8.55 -18.84
C ASP A 168 5.20 7.98 -18.24
N ILE A 169 5.15 6.72 -17.80
CA ILE A 169 6.28 5.97 -17.24
C ILE A 169 6.58 4.78 -18.16
N PRO A 170 7.85 4.54 -18.56
CA PRO A 170 8.21 3.38 -19.37
C PRO A 170 7.79 2.06 -18.72
N LEU A 171 7.33 1.12 -19.54
CA LEU A 171 6.69 -0.11 -19.05
C LEU A 171 7.69 -1.03 -18.36
N THR A 172 8.90 -1.17 -18.92
CA THR A 172 9.91 -2.08 -18.37
C THR A 172 10.90 -1.35 -17.46
N TRP A 173 11.43 -2.06 -16.45
CA TRP A 173 12.49 -1.49 -15.59
C TRP A 173 13.73 -1.11 -16.40
N LYS A 174 14.01 -1.87 -17.46
CA LYS A 174 15.17 -1.64 -18.32
C LYS A 174 15.04 -0.36 -19.12
N GLU A 175 13.87 -0.07 -19.68
CA GLU A 175 13.63 1.20 -20.39
C GLU A 175 13.76 2.40 -19.43
N ARG A 176 13.35 2.27 -18.17
CA ARG A 176 13.55 3.32 -17.15
C ARG A 176 15.03 3.55 -16.86
N ASP A 177 15.78 2.46 -16.63
CA ASP A 177 17.23 2.46 -16.37
C ASP A 177 18.02 3.03 -17.58
N ASP A 178 17.69 2.62 -18.79
CA ASP A 178 18.33 3.10 -20.03
C ASP A 178 18.02 4.58 -20.29
N ALA A 179 16.79 5.04 -20.02
CA ALA A 179 16.42 6.45 -20.16
C ALA A 179 17.19 7.35 -19.18
N GLU A 180 17.46 6.88 -17.96
CA GLU A 180 18.29 7.58 -16.97
C GLU A 180 19.75 7.65 -17.43
N LYS A 181 20.31 6.53 -17.88
CA LYS A 181 21.69 6.47 -18.42
C LYS A 181 21.88 7.35 -19.67
N ALA A 182 20.89 7.39 -20.57
CA ALA A 182 20.95 8.19 -21.79
C ALA A 182 20.85 9.70 -21.54
N SER A 183 20.21 10.12 -20.44
CA SER A 183 20.13 11.54 -20.04
C SER A 183 21.51 12.09 -19.63
N GLY A 184 22.46 11.20 -19.29
CA GLY A 184 23.82 11.53 -18.91
C GLY A 184 23.92 12.23 -17.55
N MET A 185 25.11 12.24 -16.96
CA MET A 185 25.40 12.99 -15.72
C MET A 185 25.25 14.52 -15.90
N ASN A 186 25.01 14.99 -17.13
CA ASN A 186 24.91 16.42 -17.44
C ASN A 186 23.59 17.03 -16.98
N ASP A 187 22.47 16.29 -16.90
CA ASP A 187 21.24 16.79 -16.25
C ASP A 187 21.40 16.88 -14.71
N LEU A 188 22.24 16.02 -14.13
CA LEU A 188 22.59 16.03 -12.70
C LEU A 188 23.54 17.19 -12.32
N ALA A 189 24.44 17.57 -13.23
CA ALA A 189 25.49 18.57 -12.99
C ALA A 189 25.16 19.98 -13.53
N GLN A 190 24.20 20.13 -14.47
CA GLN A 190 23.83 21.42 -15.06
C GLN A 190 22.69 22.15 -14.34
N GLY A 191 22.43 21.85 -13.07
CA GLY A 191 21.47 22.63 -12.29
C GLY A 191 20.07 22.64 -12.91
N ASN A 192 19.64 21.52 -13.52
CA ASN A 192 18.22 21.26 -13.68
C ASN A 192 17.68 21.04 -12.27
N GLU A 193 17.34 22.15 -11.62
CA GLU A 193 16.74 22.23 -10.29
C GLU A 193 15.44 21.41 -10.26
N ARG A 194 15.51 20.11 -10.03
CA ARG A 194 14.36 19.38 -9.48
C ARG A 194 14.60 19.22 -7.99
N ARG A 195 14.28 20.29 -7.25
CA ARG A 195 13.95 20.20 -5.81
C ARG A 195 12.67 19.37 -5.57
N ASP A 196 11.89 19.13 -6.62
CA ASP A 196 10.63 18.37 -6.55
C ASP A 196 10.80 16.84 -6.73
N THR A 197 11.96 16.31 -7.18
CA THR A 197 12.23 14.86 -7.33
C THR A 197 13.63 14.45 -6.84
N THR A 198 13.87 13.17 -6.56
CA THR A 198 15.21 12.64 -6.24
C THR A 198 16.20 12.87 -7.39
N PRO A 199 17.32 13.61 -7.21
CA PRO A 199 18.21 14.00 -8.30
C PRO A 199 18.67 12.83 -9.18
N GLY A 200 18.97 11.66 -8.60
CA GLY A 200 19.41 10.45 -9.33
C GLY A 200 18.34 9.65 -10.07
N LEU A 201 17.05 10.04 -10.03
CA LEU A 201 15.95 9.29 -10.62
C LEU A 201 15.14 10.15 -11.59
N LYS A 202 14.98 9.67 -12.83
CA LYS A 202 14.09 10.30 -13.82
C LYS A 202 12.65 9.81 -13.69
N TYR A 203 12.50 8.56 -13.28
CA TYR A 203 11.22 7.91 -13.02
C TYR A 203 11.23 7.31 -11.61
N PRO A 204 10.07 7.10 -10.96
CA PRO A 204 10.01 6.40 -9.69
C PRO A 204 10.65 5.01 -9.79
N LEU A 205 11.10 4.48 -8.65
CA LEU A 205 11.24 3.04 -8.50
C LEU A 205 9.82 2.44 -8.48
N VAL A 206 9.48 1.68 -9.52
CA VAL A 206 8.16 1.04 -9.64
C VAL A 206 8.26 -0.35 -9.02
N PHE A 207 7.42 -0.64 -8.04
CA PHE A 207 7.45 -1.93 -7.35
C PHE A 207 6.07 -2.52 -7.15
N ALA A 208 6.03 -3.85 -7.02
CA ALA A 208 4.81 -4.58 -6.72
C ALA A 208 4.83 -5.18 -5.32
N GLY A 209 3.64 -5.47 -4.82
CA GLY A 209 3.39 -6.29 -3.65
C GLY A 209 2.11 -7.08 -3.83
N GLY A 210 1.59 -7.66 -2.76
CA GLY A 210 0.34 -8.42 -2.80
C GLY A 210 0.54 -9.92 -3.03
N GLN A 211 -0.57 -10.64 -3.02
CA GLN A 211 -0.58 -12.11 -2.89
C GLN A 211 0.00 -12.81 -4.12
N THR A 212 -0.33 -12.31 -5.33
CA THR A 212 0.18 -12.88 -6.59
C THR A 212 1.67 -12.58 -6.74
N ALA A 213 2.10 -11.32 -6.55
CA ALA A 213 3.52 -10.97 -6.61
C ALA A 213 4.37 -11.71 -5.55
N THR A 214 3.84 -11.91 -4.35
CA THR A 214 4.52 -12.69 -3.29
C THR A 214 4.59 -14.18 -3.62
N GLY A 215 3.54 -14.73 -4.26
CA GLY A 215 3.45 -16.15 -4.58
C GLY A 215 4.32 -16.56 -5.78
N ASN A 216 4.36 -15.71 -6.82
CA ASN A 216 5.12 -15.95 -8.03
C ASN A 216 5.52 -14.62 -8.69
N PRO A 217 6.68 -14.02 -8.34
CA PRO A 217 7.07 -12.70 -8.83
C PRO A 217 7.55 -12.71 -10.30
N GLU A 218 8.19 -13.79 -10.74
CA GLU A 218 8.91 -13.87 -12.03
C GLU A 218 8.12 -13.45 -13.26
N PRO A 219 6.82 -13.79 -13.42
CA PRO A 219 6.02 -13.34 -14.56
C PRO A 219 5.88 -11.82 -14.69
N PHE A 220 6.17 -11.06 -13.64
CA PHE A 220 6.00 -9.61 -13.60
C PHE A 220 7.34 -8.84 -13.54
N CYS A 221 8.45 -9.56 -13.40
CA CYS A 221 9.77 -8.99 -13.13
C CYS A 221 10.31 -8.04 -14.21
N GLU A 222 9.81 -8.13 -15.45
CA GLU A 222 10.20 -7.21 -16.53
C GLU A 222 9.67 -5.77 -16.29
N PHE A 223 8.56 -5.64 -15.57
CA PHE A 223 7.86 -4.36 -15.38
C PHE A 223 8.25 -3.63 -14.10
N PHE A 224 8.74 -4.36 -13.09
CA PHE A 224 9.00 -3.83 -11.75
C PHE A 224 10.49 -3.77 -11.43
N ASP A 225 10.92 -2.67 -10.82
CA ASP A 225 12.28 -2.48 -10.33
C ASP A 225 12.59 -3.40 -9.14
N PHE A 226 11.62 -3.58 -8.25
CA PHE A 226 11.67 -4.59 -7.20
C PHE A 226 10.26 -5.11 -6.83
N ILE A 227 10.23 -6.20 -6.09
CA ILE A 227 9.01 -6.81 -5.55
C ILE A 227 9.14 -6.88 -4.03
N SER A 228 8.08 -6.48 -3.36
CA SER A 228 7.92 -6.55 -1.92
C SER A 228 7.20 -7.87 -1.56
N LEU A 229 7.94 -8.80 -0.95
CA LEU A 229 7.47 -10.15 -0.63
C LEU A 229 6.93 -10.20 0.80
N GLY A 230 5.64 -10.52 0.94
CA GLY A 230 4.99 -10.70 2.25
C GLY A 230 4.31 -9.43 2.77
N ASP A 231 4.40 -9.23 4.09
CA ASP A 231 3.68 -8.18 4.81
C ASP A 231 4.43 -6.84 4.74
N GLY A 232 3.73 -5.77 4.34
CA GLY A 232 4.33 -4.48 4.02
C GLY A 232 4.39 -3.48 5.20
N GLU A 233 3.71 -3.76 6.30
CA GLU A 233 3.47 -2.79 7.38
C GLU A 233 4.76 -2.25 8.00
N GLU A 234 5.79 -3.09 8.14
CA GLU A 234 7.13 -2.69 8.60
C GLU A 234 8.10 -2.48 7.43
N MET A 235 7.96 -3.29 6.38
CA MET A 235 8.88 -3.31 5.24
C MET A 235 8.82 -2.01 4.43
N LEU A 236 7.64 -1.44 4.16
CA LEU A 236 7.53 -0.26 3.30
C LEU A 236 8.05 1.03 3.97
N PRO A 237 7.78 1.29 5.27
CA PRO A 237 8.52 2.31 6.01
C PRO A 237 10.04 2.11 5.99
N GLU A 238 10.51 0.86 6.08
CA GLU A 238 11.93 0.53 6.01
C GLU A 238 12.52 0.82 4.62
N VAL A 239 11.82 0.49 3.54
CA VAL A 239 12.20 0.87 2.16
C VAL A 239 12.40 2.39 2.07
N GLY A 240 11.45 3.18 2.59
CA GLY A 240 11.54 4.63 2.58
C GLY A 240 12.75 5.16 3.36
N ARG A 241 12.99 4.61 4.56
CA ARG A 241 14.16 4.97 5.40
C ARG A 241 15.49 4.60 4.75
N VAL A 242 15.58 3.44 4.11
CA VAL A 242 16.80 3.00 3.43
C VAL A 242 17.07 3.88 2.22
N MET A 243 16.06 4.21 1.43
CA MET A 243 16.21 5.14 0.31
C MET A 243 16.66 6.53 0.79
N ALA A 244 16.03 7.06 1.84
CA ALA A 244 16.44 8.31 2.48
C ALA A 244 17.93 8.28 2.89
N ALA A 245 18.36 7.23 3.60
CA ALA A 245 19.75 7.09 4.04
C ALA A 245 20.75 7.04 2.86
N VAL A 246 20.40 6.33 1.78
CA VAL A 246 21.23 6.29 0.56
C VAL A 246 21.37 7.68 -0.06
N LEU A 247 20.29 8.46 -0.10
CA LEU A 247 20.29 9.81 -0.64
C LEU A 247 21.01 10.83 0.25
N ASP A 248 21.01 10.62 1.56
CA ASP A 248 21.82 11.42 2.50
C ASP A 248 23.33 11.15 2.32
N GLU A 249 23.71 9.88 2.10
CA GLU A 249 25.11 9.51 1.82
C GLU A 249 25.56 9.97 0.43
N ASN A 250 24.69 9.85 -0.57
CA ASN A 250 24.93 10.27 -1.94
C ASN A 250 23.64 10.80 -2.59
N PRO A 251 23.46 12.13 -2.69
CA PRO A 251 22.29 12.74 -3.32
C PRO A 251 22.11 12.37 -4.81
N TYR A 252 23.18 11.88 -5.44
CA TYR A 252 23.22 11.44 -6.83
C TYR A 252 23.29 9.91 -6.95
N ALA A 253 22.88 9.18 -5.92
CA ALA A 253 22.78 7.72 -5.95
C ALA A 253 21.94 7.28 -7.14
N THR A 254 22.45 6.31 -7.88
CA THR A 254 21.76 5.77 -9.05
C THR A 254 20.61 4.85 -8.63
N ARG A 255 19.71 4.56 -9.56
CA ARG A 255 18.71 3.49 -9.42
C ARG A 255 19.32 2.18 -8.92
N GLU A 256 20.48 1.80 -9.45
CA GLU A 256 21.16 0.56 -9.06
C GLU A 256 21.70 0.62 -7.62
N ASP A 257 22.25 1.77 -7.19
CA ASP A 257 22.74 1.95 -5.81
C ASP A 257 21.61 1.78 -4.78
N ILE A 258 20.46 2.42 -5.05
CA ILE A 258 19.28 2.33 -4.18
C ILE A 258 18.74 0.90 -4.16
N LEU A 259 18.54 0.27 -5.32
CA LEU A 259 18.04 -1.11 -5.41
C LEU A 259 18.97 -2.11 -4.72
N LEU A 260 20.29 -1.94 -4.87
CA LEU A 260 21.27 -2.77 -4.19
C LEU A 260 21.15 -2.65 -2.68
N LYS A 261 21.09 -1.42 -2.16
CA LYS A 261 20.94 -1.21 -0.73
C LYS A 261 19.64 -1.80 -0.20
N LEU A 262 18.53 -1.64 -0.92
CA LEU A 262 17.25 -2.25 -0.56
C LEU A 262 17.34 -3.77 -0.51
N ALA A 263 17.93 -4.42 -1.52
CA ALA A 263 18.12 -5.87 -1.56
C ALA A 263 19.01 -6.42 -0.42
N GLN A 264 19.98 -5.61 0.03
CA GLN A 264 20.91 -5.96 1.10
C GLN A 264 20.30 -5.84 2.50
N THR A 265 19.45 -4.84 2.70
CA THR A 265 19.05 -4.40 4.04
C THR A 265 17.60 -4.77 4.36
N VAL A 266 16.69 -4.62 3.41
CA VAL A 266 15.25 -4.73 3.66
C VAL A 266 14.80 -6.17 3.48
N LYS A 267 14.35 -6.79 4.57
CA LYS A 267 13.77 -8.13 4.52
C LYS A 267 12.50 -8.13 3.67
N GLY A 268 12.45 -9.04 2.70
CA GLY A 268 11.32 -9.20 1.79
C GLY A 268 11.46 -8.46 0.48
N VAL A 269 12.47 -7.59 0.32
CA VAL A 269 12.75 -6.98 -0.98
C VAL A 269 13.44 -8.00 -1.90
N TYR A 270 12.85 -8.19 -3.07
CA TYR A 270 13.39 -8.98 -4.16
C TYR A 270 13.61 -8.07 -5.37
N VAL A 271 14.85 -7.95 -5.85
CA VAL A 271 15.19 -7.12 -7.01
C VAL A 271 15.49 -8.03 -8.20
N PRO A 272 14.60 -8.14 -9.20
CA PRO A 272 14.71 -9.15 -10.24
C PRO A 272 16.02 -9.09 -11.03
N ARG A 273 16.53 -7.89 -11.31
CA ARG A 273 17.78 -7.71 -12.08
C ARG A 273 19.02 -8.31 -11.40
N PHE A 274 18.96 -8.67 -10.12
CA PHE A 274 20.05 -9.32 -9.40
C PHE A 274 19.90 -10.85 -9.30
N TYR A 275 18.92 -11.41 -9.99
CA TYR A 275 18.69 -12.83 -10.09
C TYR A 275 18.51 -13.23 -11.56
N GLU A 276 18.82 -14.48 -11.86
CA GLU A 276 18.68 -15.02 -13.21
C GLU A 276 17.95 -16.35 -13.13
N ALA A 277 16.93 -16.51 -13.98
CA ALA A 277 16.19 -17.75 -14.10
C ALA A 277 17.09 -18.87 -14.62
N ARG A 278 16.92 -20.07 -14.07
CA ARG A 278 17.66 -21.28 -14.44
C ARG A 278 16.68 -22.27 -15.08
N PRO A 279 16.56 -22.34 -16.42
CA PRO A 279 15.61 -23.23 -17.10
C PRO A 279 15.76 -24.70 -16.68
N GLU A 280 16.99 -25.14 -16.40
CA GLU A 280 17.33 -26.47 -15.92
C GLU A 280 16.82 -26.77 -14.49
N LEU A 281 16.42 -25.74 -13.74
CA LEU A 281 15.83 -25.82 -12.41
C LEU A 281 14.35 -25.42 -12.41
N ASN A 282 13.62 -25.71 -13.50
CA ASN A 282 12.22 -25.31 -13.66
C ASN A 282 12.03 -23.79 -13.45
N TYR A 283 12.93 -23.00 -14.05
CA TYR A 283 12.98 -21.55 -13.95
C TYR A 283 13.19 -20.99 -12.54
N ALA A 284 13.68 -21.81 -11.59
CA ALA A 284 14.10 -21.27 -10.30
C ALA A 284 15.20 -20.22 -10.49
N VAL A 285 15.10 -19.13 -9.75
CA VAL A 285 16.06 -18.03 -9.86
C VAL A 285 17.27 -18.24 -8.95
N ARG A 286 18.44 -17.78 -9.40
CA ARG A 286 19.69 -17.74 -8.62
C ARG A 286 20.26 -16.33 -8.64
N ARG A 287 20.79 -15.89 -7.50
CA ARG A 287 21.49 -14.60 -7.43
C ARG A 287 22.67 -14.60 -8.42
N ILE A 288 22.91 -13.46 -9.06
CA ILE A 288 24.09 -13.25 -9.94
C ILE A 288 25.22 -12.48 -9.25
N ARG A 289 25.03 -12.12 -7.98
CA ARG A 289 25.98 -11.38 -7.15
C ARG A 289 25.95 -11.91 -5.72
N ASP A 290 27.08 -11.87 -5.00
CA ASP A 290 27.23 -12.53 -3.69
C ASP A 290 26.88 -11.65 -2.49
N ASP A 291 26.82 -10.35 -2.70
CA ASP A 291 26.51 -9.32 -1.71
C ASP A 291 25.00 -9.12 -1.49
N ILE A 292 24.16 -10.06 -1.93
CA ILE A 292 22.72 -10.10 -1.65
C ILE A 292 22.27 -11.49 -1.17
N PRO A 293 21.07 -11.61 -0.55
CA PRO A 293 20.54 -12.89 -0.11
C PRO A 293 20.44 -13.92 -1.25
N ALA A 294 20.95 -15.14 -1.03
CA ALA A 294 20.75 -16.26 -1.96
C ALA A 294 19.26 -16.58 -2.21
N ARG A 295 18.44 -16.35 -1.19
CA ARG A 295 16.99 -16.48 -1.25
C ARG A 295 16.37 -15.37 -0.42
N PRO A 296 15.67 -14.41 -1.03
CA PRO A 296 14.90 -13.43 -0.28
C PRO A 296 13.92 -14.12 0.66
N VAL A 297 13.84 -13.63 1.89
CA VAL A 297 12.90 -14.12 2.90
C VAL A 297 11.78 -13.09 2.99
N ARG A 298 10.56 -13.51 2.69
CA ARG A 298 9.38 -12.64 2.80
C ARG A 298 9.24 -12.07 4.21
N GLN A 299 8.74 -10.85 4.30
CA GLN A 299 8.42 -10.22 5.57
C GLN A 299 7.11 -10.76 6.13
N THR A 300 7.01 -10.79 7.46
CA THR A 300 5.79 -11.14 8.18
C THR A 300 5.57 -10.15 9.31
N CYS A 301 4.34 -9.67 9.46
CA CYS A 301 3.91 -8.77 10.52
C CYS A 301 2.64 -9.32 11.18
N VAL A 302 2.43 -9.00 12.46
CA VAL A 302 1.15 -9.26 13.14
C VAL A 302 0.13 -8.26 12.58
N PRO A 303 -1.10 -8.69 12.23
CA PRO A 303 -2.10 -7.77 11.67
C PRO A 303 -2.41 -6.60 12.61
N GLN A 304 -2.68 -5.44 12.01
CA GLN A 304 -2.86 -4.18 12.73
C GLN A 304 -4.24 -3.57 12.39
N PRO A 305 -5.35 -4.20 12.83
CA PRO A 305 -6.70 -3.80 12.40
C PRO A 305 -7.09 -2.36 12.75
N GLN A 306 -6.49 -1.77 13.78
CA GLN A 306 -6.70 -0.38 14.15
C GLN A 306 -6.34 0.62 13.02
N ARG A 307 -5.44 0.23 12.10
CA ARG A 307 -5.04 1.04 10.94
C ARG A 307 -6.04 0.96 9.78
N ALA A 308 -6.96 -0.01 9.79
CA ALA A 308 -8.03 -0.09 8.79
C ALA A 308 -8.99 1.12 8.84
N LEU A 309 -8.94 1.88 9.94
CA LEU A 309 -9.75 3.08 10.18
C LEU A 309 -9.14 4.36 9.61
N ALA A 310 -7.97 4.26 8.96
CA ALA A 310 -7.22 5.43 8.54
C ALA A 310 -7.94 6.26 7.46
N LEU A 311 -8.86 5.68 6.68
CA LEU A 311 -9.57 6.37 5.61
C LEU A 311 -11.07 6.05 5.64
N VAL A 312 -11.90 7.08 5.48
CA VAL A 312 -13.36 6.92 5.30
C VAL A 312 -13.74 7.49 3.93
N PRO A 313 -14.21 6.65 2.99
CA PRO A 313 -14.47 7.06 1.62
C PRO A 313 -15.68 7.99 1.51
N TYR A 314 -15.65 8.88 0.52
CA TYR A 314 -16.78 9.79 0.23
C TYR A 314 -17.83 9.19 -0.70
N ILE A 315 -17.51 8.07 -1.35
CA ILE A 315 -18.46 7.31 -2.16
C ILE A 315 -18.50 5.86 -1.68
N GLU A 316 -19.64 5.21 -1.89
CA GLU A 316 -19.84 3.81 -1.55
C GLU A 316 -18.79 2.93 -2.24
N THR A 317 -18.10 2.12 -1.45
CA THR A 317 -17.06 1.20 -1.93
C THR A 317 -17.62 -0.18 -2.23
N ILE A 318 -16.83 -1.06 -2.86
CA ILE A 318 -17.22 -2.46 -2.93
C ILE A 318 -17.21 -3.02 -1.51
N HIS A 319 -18.25 -3.78 -1.15
CA HIS A 319 -18.34 -4.36 0.18
C HIS A 319 -18.33 -3.30 1.31
N ASP A 320 -19.09 -2.20 1.14
CA ASP A 320 -19.10 -1.00 2.00
C ASP A 320 -19.47 -1.25 3.47
N ARG A 321 -18.49 -1.69 4.25
CA ARG A 321 -18.59 -1.97 5.68
C ARG A 321 -17.22 -1.90 6.33
N LEU A 322 -17.19 -1.78 7.65
CA LEU A 322 -15.94 -1.82 8.39
C LEU A 322 -15.31 -3.22 8.34
N VAL A 323 -14.09 -3.37 7.81
CA VAL A 323 -13.38 -4.66 7.76
C VAL A 323 -12.26 -4.69 8.79
N ILE A 324 -12.31 -5.66 9.70
CA ILE A 324 -11.34 -5.83 10.80
C ILE A 324 -10.61 -7.16 10.64
N GLU A 325 -9.31 -7.11 10.34
CA GLU A 325 -8.47 -8.31 10.25
C GLU A 325 -8.19 -8.88 11.64
N ILE A 326 -8.68 -10.09 11.90
CA ILE A 326 -8.51 -10.78 13.19
C ILE A 326 -7.34 -11.77 13.18
N ARG A 327 -6.91 -12.16 11.99
CA ARG A 327 -5.81 -13.11 11.76
C ARG A 327 -5.31 -13.01 10.32
N ARG A 328 -3.99 -13.18 10.16
CA ARG A 328 -3.35 -13.45 8.87
C ARG A 328 -2.77 -14.86 8.82
N GLY A 329 -3.01 -15.56 7.72
CA GLY A 329 -2.65 -16.96 7.56
C GLY A 329 -3.71 -17.95 8.08
N CYS A 330 -3.47 -19.24 7.88
CA CYS A 330 -4.39 -20.32 8.24
C CYS A 330 -3.62 -21.58 8.65
N THR A 331 -4.11 -22.31 9.66
CA THR A 331 -3.47 -23.52 10.20
C THR A 331 -3.87 -24.81 9.45
N ARG A 332 -4.86 -24.74 8.55
CA ARG A 332 -5.43 -25.94 7.88
C ARG A 332 -4.52 -26.60 6.85
N GLY A 333 -3.61 -25.84 6.24
CA GLY A 333 -2.58 -26.39 5.35
C GLY A 333 -3.08 -27.00 4.03
N CYS A 334 -4.24 -26.58 3.53
CA CYS A 334 -4.82 -27.05 2.27
C CYS A 334 -3.83 -26.91 1.09
N ARG A 335 -3.57 -28.01 0.35
CA ARG A 335 -2.58 -28.05 -0.74
C ARG A 335 -2.92 -27.13 -1.93
N PHE A 336 -4.18 -26.81 -2.12
CA PHE A 336 -4.66 -25.92 -3.19
C PHE A 336 -4.66 -24.44 -2.81
N CYS A 337 -4.48 -24.11 -1.52
CA CYS A 337 -4.68 -22.76 -1.03
C CYS A 337 -3.36 -21.98 -1.05
N GLN A 338 -3.17 -21.17 -2.09
CA GLN A 338 -2.04 -20.23 -2.18
C GLN A 338 -1.99 -19.28 -0.97
N PRO A 339 -3.08 -18.55 -0.58
CA PRO A 339 -3.07 -17.71 0.61
C PRO A 339 -2.68 -18.45 1.90
N GLY A 340 -3.09 -19.71 2.04
CA GLY A 340 -2.74 -20.57 3.18
C GLY A 340 -1.26 -20.98 3.23
N THR A 341 -0.52 -20.79 2.14
CA THR A 341 0.92 -21.08 2.04
C THR A 341 1.74 -19.80 2.20
N ILE A 342 1.42 -18.75 1.44
CA ILE A 342 2.20 -17.51 1.41
C ILE A 342 2.07 -16.69 2.70
N ASN A 343 0.96 -16.82 3.44
CA ASN A 343 0.72 -16.04 4.66
C ASN A 343 1.20 -16.71 5.95
N ARG A 344 1.86 -17.88 5.88
CA ARG A 344 2.35 -18.61 7.07
C ARG A 344 3.38 -17.79 7.88
N PRO A 345 3.63 -18.10 9.15
CA PRO A 345 2.76 -18.86 10.06
C PRO A 345 1.41 -18.15 10.26
N ALA A 346 0.38 -18.82 10.79
CA ALA A 346 -0.84 -18.12 11.19
C ALA A 346 -0.52 -17.17 12.36
N ARG A 347 -0.99 -15.93 12.28
CA ARG A 347 -0.76 -14.86 13.28
C ARG A 347 -2.11 -14.30 13.69
N ASP A 348 -2.42 -14.41 14.97
CA ASP A 348 -3.67 -13.93 15.57
C ASP A 348 -3.52 -12.50 16.09
N VAL A 349 -4.61 -11.75 16.01
CA VAL A 349 -4.78 -10.50 16.75
C VAL A 349 -5.44 -10.82 18.09
N ASP A 350 -5.01 -10.11 19.14
CA ASP A 350 -5.64 -10.17 20.46
C ASP A 350 -7.12 -9.73 20.38
N PRO A 351 -8.08 -10.48 20.97
CA PRO A 351 -9.50 -10.13 20.94
C PRO A 351 -9.83 -8.75 21.50
N GLU A 352 -9.08 -8.26 22.49
CA GLU A 352 -9.30 -6.92 23.04
C GLU A 352 -8.93 -5.84 22.03
N VAL A 353 -7.82 -6.03 21.29
CA VAL A 353 -7.44 -5.13 20.19
C VAL A 353 -8.50 -5.14 19.08
N VAL A 354 -9.06 -6.32 18.76
CA VAL A 354 -10.15 -6.44 17.78
C VAL A 354 -11.40 -5.70 18.25
N LYS A 355 -11.81 -5.90 19.51
CA LYS A 355 -12.97 -5.22 20.10
C LYS A 355 -12.80 -3.71 20.06
N ASP A 356 -11.63 -3.21 20.47
CA ASP A 356 -11.34 -1.78 20.48
C ASP A 356 -11.34 -1.20 19.06
N ALA A 357 -10.77 -1.91 18.09
CA ALA A 357 -10.80 -1.51 16.68
C ALA A 357 -12.23 -1.46 16.12
N VAL A 358 -13.09 -2.43 16.46
CA VAL A 358 -14.51 -2.44 16.06
C VAL A 358 -15.26 -1.25 16.69
N VAL A 359 -15.14 -1.07 18.01
CA VAL A 359 -15.84 0.02 18.73
C VAL A 359 -15.41 1.37 18.22
N LYS A 360 -14.09 1.61 18.10
CA LYS A 360 -13.55 2.85 17.55
C LYS A 360 -14.01 3.05 16.10
N GLY A 361 -13.93 2.00 15.29
CA GLY A 361 -14.30 2.09 13.88
C GLY A 361 -15.76 2.47 13.67
N VAL A 362 -16.69 1.78 14.32
CA VAL A 362 -18.12 2.08 14.21
C VAL A 362 -18.46 3.48 14.73
N THR A 363 -17.80 3.94 15.80
CA THR A 363 -18.05 5.25 16.40
C THR A 363 -17.46 6.41 15.61
N GLU A 364 -16.30 6.22 14.95
CA GLU A 364 -15.59 7.30 14.25
C GLU A 364 -15.87 7.38 12.75
N SER A 365 -16.19 6.25 12.09
CA SER A 365 -16.36 6.19 10.63
C SER A 365 -17.79 6.40 10.15
N GLY A 366 -18.78 6.13 11.00
CA GLY A 366 -20.20 6.10 10.61
C GLY A 366 -20.69 4.78 10.03
N TYR A 367 -19.83 3.77 9.85
CA TYR A 367 -20.27 2.42 9.47
C TYR A 367 -21.18 1.81 10.54
N ARG A 368 -22.28 1.19 10.11
CA ARG A 368 -23.23 0.47 10.99
C ARG A 368 -23.00 -1.04 11.02
N GLU A 369 -22.25 -1.55 10.05
CA GLU A 369 -21.93 -2.97 9.91
C GLU A 369 -20.43 -3.15 9.88
N PHE A 370 -19.96 -4.28 10.40
CA PHE A 370 -18.56 -4.67 10.34
C PHE A 370 -18.42 -6.14 9.93
N SER A 371 -17.23 -6.53 9.49
CA SER A 371 -16.87 -7.91 9.19
C SER A 371 -15.49 -8.24 9.71
N LEU A 372 -15.35 -9.50 10.13
CA LEU A 372 -14.06 -10.04 10.57
C LEU A 372 -13.37 -10.69 9.38
N LEU A 373 -12.17 -10.21 9.05
CA LEU A 373 -11.35 -10.71 7.96
C LEU A 373 -10.35 -11.76 8.47
N SER A 374 -10.44 -12.96 7.92
CA SER A 374 -9.49 -14.06 8.13
C SER A 374 -9.66 -15.12 7.04
N LEU A 375 -8.62 -15.91 6.78
CA LEU A 375 -8.73 -17.12 5.96
C LEU A 375 -9.51 -18.25 6.66
N SER A 376 -9.59 -18.22 8.00
CA SER A 376 -10.39 -19.17 8.80
C SER A 376 -10.75 -18.53 10.14
N CYS A 377 -11.94 -17.93 10.19
CA CYS A 377 -12.45 -17.27 11.39
C CYS A 377 -12.76 -18.26 12.53
N SER A 378 -13.21 -19.47 12.20
CA SER A 378 -13.50 -20.52 13.20
C SER A 378 -12.26 -21.00 13.95
N ASP A 379 -11.07 -20.76 13.39
CA ASP A 379 -9.81 -21.21 13.97
C ASP A 379 -9.12 -20.14 14.80
N TRP A 380 -9.74 -18.98 15.04
CA TRP A 380 -9.12 -17.86 15.78
C TRP A 380 -8.77 -18.29 17.22
N LEU A 381 -7.51 -18.69 17.43
CA LEU A 381 -7.07 -19.38 18.66
C LEU A 381 -6.95 -18.41 19.84
N ALA A 382 -6.91 -17.11 19.57
CA ALA A 382 -6.87 -16.10 20.60
C ALA A 382 -8.23 -15.91 21.29
N LEU A 383 -9.34 -16.37 20.69
CA LEU A 383 -10.60 -16.44 21.42
C LEU A 383 -10.54 -17.58 22.45
N PRO A 384 -10.95 -17.34 23.71
CA PRO A 384 -11.09 -18.42 24.67
C PRO A 384 -12.08 -19.44 24.13
N SER A 385 -11.76 -20.72 24.27
CA SER A 385 -12.68 -21.78 23.89
C SER A 385 -13.98 -21.62 24.67
N THR A 386 -15.09 -21.37 23.96
CA THR A 386 -16.45 -21.42 24.53
C THR A 386 -16.95 -22.85 24.69
N GLY A 387 -16.06 -23.84 24.49
CA GLY A 387 -16.32 -25.23 24.83
C GLY A 387 -16.59 -25.33 26.33
N VAL A 388 -17.82 -25.70 26.67
CA VAL A 388 -18.22 -26.12 28.02
C VAL A 388 -17.12 -27.03 28.58
N LYS A 389 -16.55 -26.62 29.71
CA LYS A 389 -15.59 -27.44 30.47
C LYS A 389 -16.22 -28.75 30.93
#